data_AF-A0A970R9X1-F1
#
_entry.id   AF-A0A970R9X1-F1
#
_cell.length_a   1.000
_cell.length_b   1.000
_cell.length_c   1.000
_cell.angle_alpha   90.00
_cell.angle_beta   90.00
_cell.angle_gamma   90.00
#
_symmetry.space_group_name_H-M   'P 1'
#
loop_
_entity.id
_entity.type
_entity.pdbx_description
1 polymer ?
#
loop_
_entity_poly.entity_id
_entity_poly.type
_entity_poly.pdbx_seq_one_letter_code
_entity_poly.pdbx_strand_id
1 'polypeptide(L)' 'MQNLESFSTKELVEALKSREGVEVTIAEPYQDVEIKVNGPAIVLTVID' A
#
# COMPACT_ATOMS: atom_id res chain seq x y z
N MET A 1 19.81 -6.27 10.99
CA MET A 1 18.69 -5.55 10.35
C MET A 1 18.74 -5.92 8.87
N GLN A 2 17.68 -6.47 8.29
CA GLN A 2 17.68 -6.72 6.83
C GLN A 2 17.50 -5.39 6.10
N ASN A 3 18.19 -5.23 4.95
CA ASN A 3 18.06 -4.03 4.13
C ASN A 3 16.73 -4.09 3.37
N LEU A 4 15.89 -3.06 3.47
CA LEU A 4 14.63 -3.01 2.72
C LEU A 4 14.86 -2.82 1.22
N GLU A 5 15.99 -2.22 0.83
CA GLU A 5 16.36 -1.99 -0.57
C GLU A 5 16.65 -3.30 -1.34
N SER A 6 16.86 -4.42 -0.64
CA SER A 6 17.06 -5.72 -1.29
C SER A 6 15.75 -6.40 -1.71
N PHE A 7 14.60 -5.88 -1.29
CA PHE A 7 13.29 -6.39 -1.67
C PHE A 7 12.70 -5.52 -2.77
N SER A 8 12.05 -6.17 -3.74
CA SER A 8 11.26 -5.43 -4.73
C SER A 8 10.06 -4.75 -4.06
N THR A 9 9.64 -3.62 -4.61
CA THR A 9 8.42 -2.92 -4.19
C THR A 9 7.21 -3.87 -4.17
N LYS A 10 7.14 -4.78 -5.15
CA LYS A 10 6.12 -5.83 -5.21
C LYS A 10 6.14 -6.75 -3.98
N GLU A 11 7.29 -7.25 -3.57
CA GLU A 11 7.40 -8.13 -2.40
C GLU A 11 6.97 -7.42 -1.10
N LEU A 12 7.34 -6.15 -0.96
CA LEU A 12 6.94 -5.34 0.18
C LEU A 12 5.42 -5.09 0.20
N VAL A 13 4.83 -4.79 -0.96
CA VAL A 13 3.38 -4.60 -1.11
C VAL A 13 2.62 -5.87 -0.78
N GLU A 14 3.01 -7.02 -1.33
CA GLU A 14 2.34 -8.30 -1.04
C GLU A 14 2.42 -8.66 0.46
N ALA A 15 3.55 -8.40 1.11
CA ALA A 15 3.68 -8.60 2.55
C ALA A 15 2.72 -7.70 3.35
N LEU A 16 2.57 -6.43 2.97
CA LEU A 16 1.66 -5.49 3.62
C LEU A 16 0.19 -5.86 3.43
N LYS A 17 -0.21 -6.26 2.22
CA LYS A 17 -1.59 -6.69 1.89
C LYS A 17 -2.08 -7.83 2.79
N SER A 18 -1.18 -8.68 3.27
CA SER A 18 -1.51 -9.83 4.12
C SER A 18 -1.77 -9.51 5.59
N ARG A 19 -1.52 -8.27 6.04
CA ARG A 19 -1.59 -7.89 7.45
C ARG A 19 -2.99 -7.45 7.86
N GLU A 20 -3.38 -7.81 9.09
CA GLU A 20 -4.62 -7.33 9.69
C GLU A 20 -4.61 -5.80 9.81
N GLY A 21 -5.75 -5.17 9.48
CA GLY A 21 -5.92 -3.73 9.52
C GLY A 21 -5.36 -2.98 8.29
N VAL A 22 -4.85 -3.69 7.29
CA VAL A 22 -4.46 -3.10 6.00
C VAL A 22 -5.63 -3.19 5.02
N GLU A 23 -6.11 -2.03 4.59
CA GLU A 23 -7.04 -1.92 3.46
C GLU A 23 -6.27 -1.60 2.18
N VAL A 24 -6.63 -2.26 1.09
CA VAL A 24 -5.92 -2.19 -0.18
C VAL A 24 -6.87 -1.69 -1.25
N THR A 25 -6.54 -0.56 -1.85
CA THR A 25 -7.24 -0.04 -3.03
C THR A 25 -6.24 0.09 -4.16
N ILE A 26 -6.53 -0.53 -5.30
CA ILE A 26 -5.69 -0.47 -6.50
C ILE A 26 -6.35 0.53 -7.45
N ALA A 27 -5.57 1.54 -7.88
CA ALA A 27 -5.96 2.45 -8.94
C ALA A 27 -5.50 1.86 -10.28
N GLU A 28 -6.44 1.60 -11.19
CA GLU A 28 -6.12 1.22 -12.56
C GLU A 28 -5.62 2.45 -13.37
N PRO A 29 -4.98 2.25 -14.54
CA PRO A 29 -4.52 3.37 -15.36
C PRO A 29 -5.63 4.39 -15.65
N TYR A 30 -5.33 5.67 -15.44
CA TYR A 30 -6.26 6.81 -15.60
C TYR A 30 -7.48 6.77 -14.68
N GLN A 31 -7.46 5.97 -13.62
CA GLN A 31 -8.50 5.93 -12.63
C GLN A 31 -8.15 6.84 -11.45
N ASP A 32 -9.04 7.77 -11.16
CA ASP A 32 -9.02 8.52 -9.92
C ASP A 32 -9.62 7.66 -8.79
N VAL A 33 -8.95 7.61 -7.65
CA VAL A 33 -9.40 6.89 -6.45
C VAL A 33 -9.54 7.88 -5.30
N GLU A 34 -10.72 7.93 -4.70
CA GLU A 34 -10.99 8.70 -3.49
C GLU A 34 -11.02 7.77 -2.28
N ILE A 35 -10.17 8.03 -1.27
CA ILE A 35 -10.15 7.29 -0.01
C ILE A 35 -10.72 8.17 1.09
N LYS A 36 -11.84 7.76 1.69
CA LYS A 36 -12.50 8.48 2.78
C LYS A 36 -12.42 7.68 4.07
N VAL A 37 -11.62 8.17 5.03
CA VAL A 37 -11.46 7.52 6.33
C VAL A 37 -12.02 8.40 7.43
N ASN A 38 -12.80 7.82 8.34
CA ASN A 38 -13.35 8.49 9.51
C ASN A 38 -12.69 7.93 10.78
N GLY A 39 -11.50 8.45 11.08
CA GLY A 39 -10.68 8.02 12.22
C GLY A 39 -9.18 8.29 11.98
N PRO A 40 -8.31 7.95 12.94
CA PRO A 40 -6.87 8.01 12.73
C PRO A 40 -6.45 6.94 11.70
N ALA A 41 -5.90 7.39 10.58
CA ALA A 41 -5.46 6.51 9.51
C ALA A 41 -4.14 7.00 8.91
N ILE A 42 -3.35 6.05 8.42
CA ILE A 42 -2.12 6.32 7.67
C ILE A 42 -2.37 5.83 6.25
N VAL A 43 -2.24 6.74 5.27
CA VAL A 43 -2.34 6.41 3.85
C VAL A 43 -0.92 6.26 3.31
N LEU A 44 -0.61 5.09 2.76
CA LEU A 44 0.65 4.81 2.08
C LEU A 44 0.37 4.68 0.57
N THR A 45 0.84 5.64 -0.20
CA THR A 45 0.77 5.60 -1.66
C THR A 45 2.03 4.93 -2.22
N VAL A 46 1.85 3.88 -3.02
CA VAL A 46 2.93 3.19 -3.73
C VAL A 46 2.78 3.50 -5.22
N ILE A 47 3.83 4.05 -5.82
CA ILE A 47 3.91 4.39 -7.24
C ILE A 47 5.11 3.62 -7.78
N ASP A 48 4.93 2.94 -8.92
CA ASP A 48 6.03 2.33 -9.69
C ASP A 48 6.57 3.33 -10.72
#